data_AF-A0A7S0E0W7-F1
#
_entry.id   AF-A0A7S0E0W7-F1
#
_cell.length_a   1.000
_cell.length_b   1.000
_cell.length_c   1.000
_cell.angle_alpha   90.00
_cell.angle_beta   90.00
_cell.angle_gamma   90.00
#
_symmetry.space_group_name_H-M   'P 1'
#
loop_
_entity.id
_entity.type
_entity.pdbx_description
1 polymer ?
#
loop_
_entity_poly.entity_id
_entity_poly.type
_entity_poly.pdbx_seq_one_letter_code
_entity_poly.pdbx_strand_id
1 'polypeptide(L)'
;GGGGSEESFSKGIGGSKEDHIAEKVAGEVLRSAGSQPSDEEDKESNTSLFERWIYGTSAAAKEVLKGKKVPQVRDYAEGKWIRTLNSQGTCYLYIHTSTYQMQGTRPDDYVDDGKQEEAADPYENFPSCHQDNLGEEITKLWKSGKVPLLLGGGDEGYESVKKMLMSDSKNQLLDVAPFVKGVIATKIKFADHVETARKLAVQTMKAGGTLVVDLSTVGSPNWKEKICQVEEYKKSFPIWVLDPNAHKEVDKHGQIFRKEDKKDVGEMDWDEALGESIKSFRIVYLCAFGPDNYEKNVQCEFLPQGKWSALRVKQEFDSKSISLKSLIDTLDSIIHEKGKIPVISDPTENTDTFLAFQNTNIIEMKSIILAKSSEGLESAQEKMRQKLVGALKAGNTLVLRLSNSIPDLQALKSDQHFPSVLFDCHVQEVEEEAEEQVYGGFGGKASEAGKNRMKTKVVFDVCGKEWLNKLFHDEDKESGMAVSRDGFKLVVTSNLTPAEISSKLSTALPLSKCLILEVKD
;
A
#
# COMPACT_ATOMS: atom_id res chain seq x y z
N GLY A 1 36.02 -47.35 -4.48
CA GLY A 1 35.42 -47.01 -5.78
C GLY A 1 33.94 -47.25 -5.67
N GLY A 2 33.15 -46.18 -5.77
CA GLY A 2 31.70 -46.21 -5.58
C GLY A 2 31.19 -44.77 -5.64
N GLY A 3 31.09 -44.23 -6.85
CA GLY A 3 30.54 -42.90 -7.10
C GLY A 3 29.02 -42.96 -7.01
N GLY A 4 28.46 -42.27 -6.01
CA GLY A 4 27.04 -41.98 -5.95
C GLY A 4 26.71 -40.84 -6.90
N SER A 5 25.70 -41.06 -7.73
CA SER A 5 25.09 -40.06 -8.60
C SER A 5 24.24 -39.08 -7.77
N GLU A 6 24.62 -37.80 -7.78
CA GLU A 6 23.74 -36.70 -7.40
C GLU A 6 22.78 -36.40 -8.56
N GLU A 7 21.53 -36.83 -8.42
CA GLU A 7 20.41 -36.19 -9.12
C GLU A 7 19.32 -35.89 -8.10
N SER A 8 19.37 -34.67 -7.56
CA SER A 8 18.21 -34.03 -6.93
C SER A 8 17.87 -32.80 -7.77
N PHE A 9 16.94 -32.98 -8.71
CA PHE A 9 16.32 -31.87 -9.43
C PHE A 9 15.32 -31.19 -8.50
N SER A 10 15.67 -30.01 -8.00
CA SER A 10 14.70 -29.09 -7.40
C SER A 10 13.69 -28.67 -8.48
N LYS A 11 12.41 -29.02 -8.28
CA LYS A 11 11.30 -28.65 -9.17
C LYS A 11 11.15 -27.12 -9.20
N GLY A 12 11.65 -26.49 -10.27
CA GLY A 12 11.27 -25.14 -10.68
C GLY A 12 10.01 -25.17 -11.56
N ILE A 13 9.32 -24.04 -11.60
CA ILE A 13 8.06 -23.79 -12.32
C ILE A 13 8.25 -24.07 -13.82
N GLY A 14 7.22 -24.62 -14.48
CA GLY A 14 7.30 -25.29 -15.78
C GLY A 14 8.02 -24.51 -16.88
N GLY A 15 9.18 -25.03 -17.30
CA GLY A 15 9.96 -24.55 -18.44
C GLY A 15 10.63 -25.71 -19.18
N SER A 16 11.07 -25.46 -20.41
CA SER A 16 11.90 -26.42 -21.16
C SER A 16 13.28 -26.57 -20.52
N LYS A 17 14.03 -27.61 -20.90
CA LYS A 17 15.41 -27.81 -20.41
C LYS A 17 16.30 -26.62 -20.77
N GLU A 18 16.04 -26.01 -21.92
CA GLU A 18 16.73 -24.85 -22.46
C GLU A 18 16.45 -23.59 -21.61
N ASP A 19 15.21 -23.42 -21.15
CA ASP A 19 14.82 -22.32 -20.25
C ASP A 19 15.58 -22.41 -18.91
N HIS A 20 15.64 -23.60 -18.32
CA HIS A 20 16.39 -23.82 -17.08
C HIS A 20 17.90 -23.58 -17.23
N ILE A 21 18.48 -23.90 -18.40
CA ILE A 21 19.89 -23.59 -18.68
C ILE A 21 20.08 -22.08 -18.80
N ALA A 22 19.20 -21.37 -19.50
CA ALA A 22 19.26 -19.92 -19.65
C ALA A 22 19.15 -19.21 -18.29
N GLU A 23 18.21 -19.62 -17.43
CA GLU A 23 18.05 -19.11 -16.07
C GLU A 23 19.29 -19.35 -15.19
N LYS A 24 19.86 -20.56 -15.25
CA LYS A 24 21.06 -20.90 -14.48
C LYS A 24 22.25 -20.02 -14.89
N VAL A 25 22.45 -19.83 -16.20
CA VAL A 25 23.49 -18.95 -16.73
C VAL A 25 23.25 -17.52 -16.24
N ALA A 26 22.02 -17.00 -16.34
CA ALA A 26 21.65 -15.67 -15.84
C ALA A 26 21.99 -15.48 -14.35
N GLY A 27 21.64 -16.45 -13.51
CA GLY A 27 21.89 -16.41 -12.07
C GLY A 27 23.39 -16.46 -11.72
N GLU A 28 24.22 -17.10 -12.54
CA GLU A 28 25.69 -17.08 -12.38
C GLU A 28 26.29 -15.75 -12.83
N VAL A 29 25.80 -15.17 -13.94
CA VAL A 29 26.22 -13.84 -14.41
C VAL A 29 25.90 -12.78 -13.35
N LEU A 30 24.68 -12.79 -12.81
CA LEU A 30 24.22 -11.84 -11.79
C LEU A 30 24.96 -11.99 -10.44
N ARG A 31 25.31 -13.22 -10.02
CA ARG A 31 26.11 -13.44 -8.80
C ARG A 31 27.54 -12.95 -8.93
N SER A 32 28.11 -13.04 -10.12
CA SER A 32 29.46 -12.54 -10.42
C SER A 32 29.53 -11.00 -10.42
N ALA A 33 28.39 -10.31 -10.58
CA ALA A 33 28.26 -8.85 -10.61
C ALA A 33 28.52 -8.15 -9.26
N GLY A 34 28.26 -8.85 -8.15
CA GLY A 34 28.27 -8.25 -6.80
C GLY A 34 29.66 -7.93 -6.24
N SER A 35 30.72 -8.29 -6.96
CA SER A 35 32.11 -8.07 -6.57
C SER A 35 32.76 -7.05 -7.51
N GLN A 36 32.57 -5.75 -7.25
CA GLN A 36 33.26 -4.71 -8.04
C GLN A 36 34.76 -4.67 -7.67
N PRO A 37 35.68 -4.64 -8.66
CA PRO A 37 37.02 -4.09 -8.47
C PRO A 37 36.93 -2.56 -8.48
N SER A 38 37.56 -1.94 -7.48
CA SER A 38 37.74 -0.48 -7.41
C SER A 38 38.82 -0.02 -8.38
N ASP A 39 38.53 1.12 -9.02
CA ASP A 39 39.44 2.04 -9.71
C ASP A 39 39.99 1.58 -11.07
N GLU A 40 39.55 2.24 -12.15
CA GLU A 40 40.42 3.12 -12.96
C GLU A 40 39.65 3.85 -14.08
N GLU A 41 40.22 5.01 -14.45
CA GLU A 41 39.73 6.02 -15.38
C GLU A 41 39.81 5.55 -16.84
N ASP A 42 38.67 5.23 -17.45
CA ASP A 42 38.50 5.35 -18.91
C ASP A 42 37.01 5.46 -19.27
N LYS A 43 36.67 6.43 -20.12
CA LYS A 43 35.29 6.68 -20.59
C LYS A 43 34.88 5.66 -21.65
N GLU A 44 34.86 4.37 -21.29
CA GLU A 44 34.14 3.37 -22.06
C GLU A 44 32.63 3.63 -21.98
N SER A 45 31.90 3.40 -23.07
CA SER A 45 30.44 3.51 -23.06
C SER A 45 29.85 2.46 -22.09
N ASN A 46 28.73 2.79 -21.44
CA ASN A 46 28.04 1.82 -20.57
C ASN A 46 27.71 0.50 -21.29
N THR A 47 27.49 0.55 -22.62
CA THR A 47 27.27 -0.63 -23.46
C THR A 47 28.51 -1.50 -23.59
N SER A 48 29.70 -0.91 -23.80
CA SER A 48 30.95 -1.67 -23.90
C SER A 48 31.40 -2.24 -22.56
N LEU A 49 31.18 -1.52 -21.46
CA LEU A 49 31.40 -2.04 -20.10
C LEU A 49 30.45 -3.20 -19.79
N PHE A 50 29.17 -3.08 -20.19
CA PHE A 50 28.17 -4.14 -20.02
C PHE A 50 28.47 -5.36 -20.90
N GLU A 51 28.86 -5.18 -22.16
CA GLU A 51 29.28 -6.27 -23.05
C GLU A 51 30.53 -6.97 -22.50
N ARG A 52 31.56 -6.20 -22.10
CA ARG A 52 32.78 -6.75 -21.50
C ARG A 52 32.52 -7.43 -20.16
N TRP A 53 31.52 -6.98 -19.42
CA TRP A 53 31.04 -7.61 -18.19
C TRP A 53 30.29 -8.92 -18.49
N ILE A 54 29.34 -8.94 -19.43
CA ILE A 54 28.62 -10.16 -19.86
C ILE A 54 29.57 -11.20 -20.45
N TYR A 55 30.42 -10.82 -21.40
CA TYR A 55 31.45 -11.70 -21.97
C TYR A 55 32.63 -11.98 -21.03
N GLY A 56 32.70 -11.24 -19.91
CA GLY A 56 33.71 -11.37 -18.85
C GLY A 56 33.33 -12.34 -17.74
N THR A 57 32.06 -12.76 -17.64
CA THR A 57 31.60 -13.61 -16.53
C THR A 57 32.05 -15.06 -16.62
N SER A 58 32.30 -15.63 -15.43
CA SER A 58 32.49 -17.03 -15.03
C SER A 58 33.09 -18.01 -16.06
N ALA A 59 34.18 -18.68 -15.70
CA ALA A 59 34.72 -19.81 -16.48
C ALA A 59 33.64 -20.85 -16.86
N ALA A 60 32.58 -20.98 -16.05
CA ALA A 60 31.44 -21.85 -16.35
C ALA A 60 30.56 -21.32 -17.51
N ALA A 61 30.25 -20.02 -17.55
CA ALA A 61 29.51 -19.43 -18.68
C ALA A 61 30.32 -19.49 -19.98
N LYS A 62 31.64 -19.25 -19.90
CA LYS A 62 32.55 -19.41 -21.04
C LYS A 62 32.65 -20.85 -21.53
N GLU A 63 32.66 -21.84 -20.64
CA GLU A 63 32.64 -23.26 -21.02
C GLU A 63 31.30 -23.67 -21.66
N VAL A 64 30.16 -23.17 -21.17
CA VAL A 64 28.83 -23.43 -21.77
C VAL A 64 28.70 -22.80 -23.17
N LEU A 65 29.38 -21.68 -23.42
CA LEU A 65 29.38 -20.98 -24.71
C LEU A 65 30.51 -21.44 -25.64
N LYS A 66 31.50 -22.19 -25.15
CA LYS A 66 32.66 -22.63 -25.92
C LYS A 66 32.23 -23.62 -27.01
N GLY A 67 32.44 -23.23 -28.26
CA GLY A 67 32.11 -24.06 -29.43
C GLY A 67 30.69 -23.87 -29.98
N LYS A 68 29.87 -22.98 -29.40
CA LYS A 68 28.62 -22.56 -30.03
C LYS A 68 28.92 -21.58 -31.17
N LYS A 69 28.38 -21.86 -32.36
CA LYS A 69 28.50 -20.98 -33.53
C LYS A 69 27.74 -19.68 -33.27
N VAL A 70 28.18 -18.58 -33.89
CA VAL A 70 27.44 -17.32 -33.90
C VAL A 70 25.98 -17.62 -34.32
N PRO A 71 24.98 -17.17 -33.55
CA PRO A 71 23.58 -17.45 -33.84
C PRO A 71 23.23 -16.99 -35.26
N GLN A 72 22.63 -17.87 -36.04
CA GLN A 72 22.06 -17.50 -37.33
C GLN A 72 20.66 -16.91 -37.12
N VAL A 73 20.19 -16.10 -38.09
CA VAL A 73 18.87 -15.44 -38.03
C VAL A 73 17.74 -16.45 -37.76
N ARG A 74 17.86 -17.68 -38.27
CA ARG A 74 16.89 -18.77 -38.02
C ARG A 74 16.81 -19.19 -36.54
N ASP A 75 17.90 -19.06 -35.79
CA ASP A 75 17.98 -19.48 -34.39
C ASP A 75 17.18 -18.52 -33.48
N TYR A 76 16.97 -17.28 -33.94
CA TYR A 76 16.08 -16.31 -33.27
C TYR A 76 14.60 -16.71 -33.40
N ALA A 77 14.21 -17.34 -34.51
CA ALA A 77 12.83 -17.78 -34.69
C ALA A 77 12.46 -19.01 -33.83
N GLU A 78 13.46 -19.77 -33.37
CA GLU A 78 13.26 -20.98 -32.55
C GLU A 78 13.24 -20.68 -31.04
N GLY A 79 13.62 -19.46 -30.63
CA GLY A 79 13.64 -19.05 -29.23
C GLY A 79 12.58 -18.00 -28.91
N LYS A 80 12.55 -17.62 -27.64
CA LYS A 80 11.80 -16.45 -27.17
C LYS A 80 12.67 -15.65 -26.22
N TRP A 81 12.32 -14.40 -26.03
CA TRP A 81 12.95 -13.56 -25.03
C TRP A 81 12.29 -13.76 -23.67
N ILE A 82 13.06 -14.12 -22.65
CA ILE A 82 12.65 -14.11 -21.25
C ILE A 82 13.20 -12.87 -20.56
N ARG A 83 12.47 -12.34 -19.58
CA ARG A 83 12.87 -11.15 -18.81
C ARG A 83 13.11 -11.56 -17.36
N THR A 84 14.28 -11.24 -16.81
CA THR A 84 14.60 -11.44 -15.39
C THR A 84 15.05 -10.12 -14.74
N LEU A 85 14.87 -9.98 -13.43
CA LEU A 85 15.39 -8.85 -12.68
C LEU A 85 16.79 -9.20 -12.14
N ASN A 86 17.67 -8.20 -12.09
CA ASN A 86 18.93 -8.36 -11.37
C ASN A 86 18.67 -8.60 -9.87
N SER A 87 19.70 -9.06 -9.15
CA SER A 87 19.62 -9.34 -7.71
C SER A 87 19.24 -8.12 -6.84
N GLN A 88 19.38 -6.91 -7.38
CA GLN A 88 19.03 -5.66 -6.70
C GLN A 88 17.61 -5.16 -7.03
N GLY A 89 16.92 -5.79 -7.96
CA GLY A 89 15.59 -5.37 -8.39
C GLY A 89 15.55 -4.06 -9.21
N THR A 90 16.69 -3.58 -9.71
CA THR A 90 16.83 -2.24 -10.31
C THR A 90 16.90 -2.24 -11.83
N CYS A 91 17.24 -3.36 -12.46
CA CYS A 91 17.27 -3.46 -13.92
C CYS A 91 16.74 -4.81 -14.42
N TYR A 92 16.10 -4.75 -15.59
CA TYR A 92 15.66 -5.93 -16.33
C TYR A 92 16.78 -6.41 -17.25
N LEU A 93 17.00 -7.71 -17.27
CA LEU A 93 17.86 -8.41 -18.19
C LEU A 93 16.97 -9.28 -19.09
N TYR A 94 17.04 -9.05 -20.39
CA TYR A 94 16.35 -9.85 -21.41
C TYR A 94 17.30 -10.91 -21.92
N ILE A 95 16.87 -12.16 -21.96
CA ILE A 95 17.69 -13.30 -22.37
C ILE A 95 16.92 -14.07 -23.43
N HIS A 96 17.51 -14.26 -24.59
CA HIS A 96 16.91 -15.04 -25.65
C HIS A 96 17.21 -16.53 -25.41
N THR A 97 16.19 -17.37 -25.29
CA THR A 97 16.33 -18.75 -24.78
C THR A 97 17.14 -19.68 -25.69
N SER A 98 17.06 -19.49 -27.01
CA SER A 98 17.78 -20.31 -27.99
C SER A 98 19.21 -19.81 -28.22
N THR A 99 19.38 -18.50 -28.36
CA THR A 99 20.66 -17.88 -28.74
C THR A 99 21.51 -17.49 -27.53
N TYR A 100 20.90 -17.47 -26.34
CA TYR A 100 21.48 -16.99 -25.08
C TYR A 100 21.96 -15.53 -25.16
N GLN A 101 21.47 -14.77 -26.15
CA GLN A 101 21.77 -13.34 -26.24
C GLN A 101 21.14 -12.64 -25.04
N MET A 102 21.92 -11.75 -24.41
CA MET A 102 21.47 -10.96 -23.27
C MET A 102 21.44 -9.47 -23.64
N GLN A 103 20.38 -8.77 -23.27
CA GLN A 103 20.22 -7.34 -23.49
C GLN A 103 19.70 -6.65 -22.22
N GLY A 104 20.27 -5.49 -21.89
CA GLY A 104 19.75 -4.63 -20.81
C GLY A 104 18.57 -3.75 -21.23
N THR A 105 18.36 -3.60 -22.54
CA THR A 105 17.19 -2.91 -23.12
C THR A 105 16.21 -3.94 -23.66
N ARG A 106 14.92 -3.57 -23.68
CA ARG A 106 13.85 -4.42 -24.22
C ARG A 106 14.10 -4.67 -25.72
N PRO A 107 14.24 -5.92 -26.17
CA PRO A 107 14.31 -6.28 -27.59
C PRO A 107 13.03 -5.91 -28.34
N ASP A 108 13.14 -5.51 -29.60
CA ASP A 108 11.99 -5.10 -30.43
C ASP A 108 10.99 -6.25 -30.68
N ASP A 109 11.48 -7.49 -30.69
CA ASP A 109 10.72 -8.73 -30.86
C ASP A 109 10.35 -9.41 -29.52
N TYR A 110 10.57 -8.74 -28.38
CA TYR A 110 10.05 -9.20 -27.09
C TYR A 110 8.52 -9.08 -27.06
N VAL A 111 7.87 -10.23 -27.25
CA VAL A 111 6.47 -10.43 -26.91
C VAL A 111 6.39 -10.57 -25.39
N ASP A 112 5.69 -9.65 -24.75
CA ASP A 112 5.34 -9.82 -23.35
C ASP A 112 4.35 -11.00 -23.32
N ASP A 113 4.78 -12.13 -22.76
CA ASP A 113 4.02 -13.38 -22.79
C ASP A 113 2.59 -13.18 -22.24
N GLY A 114 2.31 -12.07 -21.53
CA GLY A 114 0.98 -11.55 -21.15
C GLY A 114 0.27 -12.42 -20.12
N LYS A 115 0.64 -13.69 -20.09
CA LYS A 115 0.53 -14.65 -19.01
C LYS A 115 1.75 -14.46 -18.12
N GLN A 116 1.83 -13.31 -17.45
CA GLN A 116 2.05 -13.48 -16.02
C GLN A 116 0.87 -14.35 -15.61
N GLU A 117 1.07 -15.67 -15.49
CA GLU A 117 0.21 -16.43 -14.60
C GLU A 117 0.19 -15.57 -13.35
N GLU A 118 -0.97 -14.95 -13.05
CA GLU A 118 -1.13 -14.15 -11.85
C GLU A 118 -0.62 -15.06 -10.75
N ALA A 119 0.59 -14.76 -10.27
CA ALA A 119 1.27 -15.65 -9.36
C ALA A 119 0.30 -15.77 -8.21
N ALA A 120 -0.28 -16.97 -8.05
CA ALA A 120 -1.44 -17.19 -7.21
C ALA A 120 -1.15 -16.48 -5.89
N ASP A 121 -2.04 -15.56 -5.53
CA ASP A 121 -1.76 -14.63 -4.44
C ASP A 121 -1.36 -15.46 -3.24
N PRO A 122 -0.11 -15.34 -2.81
CA PRO A 122 0.43 -16.39 -1.98
C PRO A 122 -0.07 -16.24 -0.53
N TYR A 123 -0.87 -15.20 -0.28
CA TYR A 123 -1.60 -15.01 0.94
C TYR A 123 -3.10 -15.38 0.84
N GLU A 124 -3.57 -15.91 -0.29
CA GLU A 124 -4.97 -16.25 -0.53
C GLU A 124 -5.54 -17.22 0.53
N ASN A 125 -4.69 -18.11 1.04
CA ASN A 125 -5.08 -19.10 2.05
C ASN A 125 -5.11 -18.56 3.50
N PHE A 126 -4.67 -17.32 3.75
CA PHE A 126 -4.73 -16.74 5.10
C PHE A 126 -6.07 -16.06 5.35
N PRO A 127 -6.59 -16.11 6.59
CA PRO A 127 -7.67 -15.23 7.00
C PRO A 127 -7.31 -13.78 6.66
N SER A 128 -8.26 -13.04 6.12
CA SER A 128 -8.06 -11.65 5.73
C SER A 128 -9.07 -10.73 6.38
N CYS A 129 -8.67 -9.47 6.58
CA CYS A 129 -9.54 -8.41 7.05
C CYS A 129 -9.31 -7.12 6.26
N HIS A 130 -10.33 -6.28 6.17
CA HIS A 130 -10.18 -4.93 5.65
C HIS A 130 -9.45 -4.05 6.67
N GLN A 131 -8.66 -3.09 6.19
CA GLN A 131 -7.88 -2.19 7.03
C GLN A 131 -8.74 -1.49 8.10
N ASP A 132 -9.96 -1.07 7.74
CA ASP A 132 -10.89 -0.39 8.67
C ASP A 132 -11.35 -1.29 9.83
N ASN A 133 -11.36 -2.60 9.63
CA ASN A 133 -11.77 -3.59 10.63
C ASN A 133 -10.57 -4.16 11.41
N LEU A 134 -9.36 -3.66 11.15
CA LEU A 134 -8.13 -4.23 11.70
C LEU A 134 -8.11 -4.22 13.23
N GLY A 135 -8.55 -3.13 13.87
CA GLY A 135 -8.61 -3.01 15.33
C GLY A 135 -9.56 -4.02 15.99
N GLU A 136 -10.69 -4.31 15.35
CA GLU A 136 -11.68 -5.28 15.82
C GLU A 136 -11.16 -6.72 15.68
N GLU A 137 -10.55 -7.06 14.54
CA GLU A 137 -10.00 -8.39 14.31
C GLU A 137 -8.76 -8.66 15.19
N ILE A 138 -7.88 -7.67 15.39
CA ILE A 138 -6.82 -7.73 16.42
C ILE A 138 -7.44 -8.03 17.79
N THR A 139 -8.55 -7.36 18.11
CA THR A 139 -9.20 -7.53 19.41
C THR A 139 -9.78 -8.92 19.61
N LYS A 140 -10.43 -9.43 18.57
CA LYS A 140 -11.02 -10.77 18.53
C LYS A 140 -9.96 -11.86 18.64
N LEU A 141 -8.88 -11.76 17.87
CA LEU A 141 -7.74 -12.68 17.95
C LEU A 141 -7.10 -12.67 19.34
N TRP A 142 -6.84 -11.48 19.90
CA TRP A 142 -6.28 -11.34 21.24
C TRP A 142 -7.15 -12.00 22.32
N LYS A 143 -8.46 -11.75 22.30
CA LYS A 143 -9.43 -12.37 23.21
C LYS A 143 -9.50 -13.90 23.07
N SER A 144 -9.22 -14.42 21.87
CA SER A 144 -9.12 -15.87 21.63
C SER A 144 -7.81 -16.49 22.15
N GLY A 145 -6.92 -15.69 22.76
CA GLY A 145 -5.62 -16.13 23.26
C GLY A 145 -4.56 -16.26 22.16
N LYS A 146 -4.73 -15.57 21.03
CA LYS A 146 -3.81 -15.59 19.90
C LYS A 146 -3.24 -14.21 19.61
N VAL A 147 -1.93 -14.12 19.38
CA VAL A 147 -1.24 -12.91 18.91
C VAL A 147 -1.45 -12.76 17.40
N PRO A 148 -2.00 -11.64 16.92
CA PRO A 148 -2.09 -11.38 15.50
C PRO A 148 -0.69 -11.25 14.87
N LEU A 149 -0.50 -11.91 13.74
CA LEU A 149 0.62 -11.68 12.82
C LEU A 149 0.07 -11.05 11.55
N LEU A 150 0.26 -9.76 11.38
CA LEU A 150 -0.26 -9.01 10.26
C LEU A 150 0.67 -9.12 9.05
N LEU A 151 0.06 -9.50 7.93
CA LEU A 151 0.72 -9.61 6.64
C LEU A 151 0.31 -8.41 5.77
N GLY A 152 1.27 -7.51 5.52
CA GLY A 152 1.06 -6.24 4.84
C GLY A 152 0.94 -6.28 3.32
N GLY A 153 1.04 -7.44 2.66
CA GLY A 153 0.86 -7.52 1.20
C GLY A 153 1.87 -6.67 0.39
N GLY A 154 3.17 -6.81 0.67
CA GLY A 154 4.24 -6.03 0.05
C GLY A 154 4.66 -4.80 0.86
N ASP A 155 5.64 -4.04 0.36
CA ASP A 155 6.24 -2.91 1.09
C ASP A 155 5.24 -1.77 1.35
N GLU A 156 4.42 -1.42 0.34
CA GLU A 156 3.43 -0.34 0.47
C GLU A 156 2.33 -0.67 1.47
N GLY A 157 1.74 -1.86 1.37
CA GLY A 157 0.69 -2.26 2.29
C GLY A 157 1.24 -2.49 3.70
N TYR A 158 2.49 -2.94 3.85
CA TYR A 158 3.19 -2.99 5.13
C TYR A 158 3.32 -1.59 5.76
N GLU A 159 3.80 -0.58 5.02
CA GLU A 159 3.93 0.79 5.53
C GLU A 159 2.56 1.41 5.83
N SER A 160 1.53 1.11 5.03
CA SER A 160 0.15 1.54 5.29
C SER A 160 -0.39 0.98 6.61
N VAL A 161 -0.23 -0.33 6.84
CA VAL A 161 -0.65 -0.99 8.09
C VAL A 161 0.15 -0.47 9.28
N LYS A 162 1.46 -0.27 9.12
CA LYS A 162 2.33 0.33 10.15
C LYS A 162 1.84 1.72 10.54
N LYS A 163 1.62 2.60 9.56
CA LYS A 163 1.14 3.96 9.79
C LYS A 163 -0.23 3.97 10.47
N MET A 164 -1.13 3.09 10.07
CA MET A 164 -2.45 2.94 10.72
C MET A 164 -2.30 2.53 12.18
N LEU A 165 -1.54 1.49 12.48
CA LEU A 165 -1.33 1.05 13.86
C LEU A 165 -0.68 2.15 14.71
N MET A 166 0.24 2.91 14.14
CA MET A 166 0.95 3.98 14.83
C MET A 166 0.16 5.31 14.88
N SER A 167 -1.04 5.38 14.31
CA SER A 167 -1.90 6.57 14.39
C SER A 167 -2.49 6.79 15.80
N ASP A 168 -2.64 5.71 16.59
CA ASP A 168 -2.98 5.81 17.99
C ASP A 168 -1.71 6.07 18.82
N SER A 169 -1.67 7.22 19.49
CA SER A 169 -0.61 7.64 20.39
C SER A 169 -0.25 6.65 21.51
N LYS A 170 -1.16 5.72 21.87
CA LYS A 170 -0.94 4.68 22.88
C LYS A 170 -0.09 3.53 22.34
N ASN A 171 0.00 3.38 21.03
CA ASN A 171 0.72 2.28 20.40
C ASN A 171 2.22 2.59 20.30
N GLN A 172 3.04 1.56 20.38
CA GLN A 172 4.51 1.68 20.29
C GLN A 172 5.05 0.69 19.27
N LEU A 173 6.08 1.09 18.53
CA LEU A 173 6.76 0.26 17.55
C LEU A 173 8.06 -0.28 18.12
N LEU A 174 8.19 -1.60 18.21
CA LEU A 174 9.42 -2.30 18.55
C LEU A 174 10.11 -2.80 17.28
N ASP A 175 11.18 -2.14 16.87
CA ASP A 175 12.07 -2.63 15.82
C ASP A 175 12.91 -3.81 16.32
N VAL A 176 12.79 -4.97 15.68
CA VAL A 176 13.59 -6.15 16.06
C VAL A 176 14.94 -6.24 15.34
N ALA A 177 15.25 -5.33 14.42
CA ALA A 177 16.47 -5.37 13.62
C ALA A 177 17.75 -5.55 14.45
N PRO A 178 17.93 -4.83 15.59
CA PRO A 178 19.12 -4.99 16.41
C PRO A 178 19.26 -6.35 17.08
N PHE A 179 18.15 -7.08 17.30
CA PHE A 179 18.21 -8.45 17.83
C PHE A 179 18.70 -9.47 16.80
N VAL A 180 18.51 -9.21 15.51
CA VAL A 180 18.90 -10.13 14.43
C VAL A 180 20.25 -9.76 13.82
N LYS A 181 20.42 -8.50 13.40
CA LYS A 181 21.61 -8.03 12.66
C LYS A 181 22.84 -7.82 13.55
N GLY A 182 22.63 -7.68 14.87
CA GLY A 182 23.69 -7.41 15.83
C GLY A 182 24.29 -5.99 15.73
N VAL A 183 25.29 -5.74 16.57
CA VAL A 183 25.86 -4.40 16.82
C VAL A 183 26.58 -3.83 15.59
N ILE A 184 27.21 -4.67 14.77
CA ILE A 184 28.02 -4.22 13.62
C ILE A 184 27.14 -3.49 12.60
N ALA A 185 25.97 -4.04 12.28
CA ALA A 185 25.07 -3.48 11.29
C ALA A 185 24.20 -2.34 11.84
N THR A 186 23.77 -2.43 13.12
CA THR A 186 22.83 -1.46 13.71
C THR A 186 23.50 -0.36 14.51
N LYS A 187 24.76 -0.54 14.91
CA LYS A 187 25.49 0.32 15.86
C LYS A 187 24.83 0.43 17.24
N ILE A 188 23.86 -0.43 17.56
CA ILE A 188 23.16 -0.48 18.84
C ILE A 188 23.63 -1.71 19.61
N LYS A 189 24.05 -1.54 20.87
CA LYS A 189 24.42 -2.68 21.72
C LYS A 189 23.17 -3.47 22.08
N PHE A 190 23.30 -4.79 22.10
CA PHE A 190 22.19 -5.70 22.39
C PHE A 190 21.50 -5.39 23.73
N ALA A 191 22.28 -5.16 24.80
CA ALA A 191 21.75 -4.82 26.12
C ALA A 191 20.94 -3.51 26.13
N ASP A 192 21.43 -2.48 25.42
CA ASP A 192 20.75 -1.19 25.30
C ASP A 192 19.42 -1.35 24.53
N HIS A 193 19.40 -2.23 23.52
CA HIS A 193 18.17 -2.54 22.78
C HIS A 193 17.16 -3.35 23.60
N VAL A 194 17.62 -4.31 24.41
CA VAL A 194 16.75 -5.03 25.37
C VAL A 194 16.08 -4.05 26.33
N GLU A 195 16.82 -3.07 26.86
CA GLU A 195 16.26 -2.03 27.73
C GLU A 195 15.29 -1.11 26.99
N THR A 196 15.57 -0.79 25.73
CA THR A 196 14.65 -0.01 24.88
C THR A 196 13.34 -0.75 24.64
N ALA A 197 13.42 -2.05 24.29
CA ALA A 197 12.24 -2.91 24.11
C ALA A 197 11.40 -2.99 25.40
N ARG A 198 12.05 -3.11 26.55
CA ARG A 198 11.39 -3.05 27.87
C ARG A 198 10.62 -1.76 28.06
N LYS A 199 11.28 -0.61 27.86
CA LYS A 199 10.65 0.70 28.04
C LYS A 199 9.43 0.87 27.14
N LEU A 200 9.53 0.48 25.87
CA LEU A 200 8.41 0.53 24.93
C LEU A 200 7.24 -0.35 25.41
N ALA A 201 7.51 -1.60 25.80
CA ALA A 201 6.47 -2.48 26.33
C ALA A 201 5.80 -1.91 27.60
N VAL A 202 6.59 -1.38 28.53
CA VAL A 202 6.10 -0.73 29.76
C VAL A 202 5.24 0.49 29.45
N GLN A 203 5.67 1.34 28.50
CA GLN A 203 4.91 2.51 28.06
C GLN A 203 3.57 2.10 27.43
N THR A 204 3.58 1.11 26.55
CA THR A 204 2.35 0.57 25.95
C THR A 204 1.42 -0.04 27.00
N MET A 205 1.96 -0.81 27.96
CA MET A 205 1.17 -1.40 29.04
C MET A 205 0.50 -0.34 29.92
N LYS A 206 1.23 0.73 30.28
CA LYS A 206 0.67 1.87 31.03
C LYS A 206 -0.43 2.58 30.22
N ALA A 207 -0.22 2.77 28.92
CA ALA A 207 -1.18 3.45 28.05
C ALA A 207 -2.40 2.59 27.67
N GLY A 208 -2.32 1.27 27.88
CA GLY A 208 -3.32 0.30 27.41
C GLY A 208 -3.40 0.23 25.88
N GLY A 209 -2.26 0.35 25.21
CA GLY A 209 -2.16 0.34 23.75
C GLY A 209 -1.71 -1.00 23.15
N THR A 210 -1.26 -0.95 21.90
CA THR A 210 -0.72 -2.08 21.15
C THR A 210 0.79 -1.94 20.96
N LEU A 211 1.54 -2.98 21.32
CA LEU A 211 2.97 -3.08 21.03
C LEU A 211 3.12 -3.77 19.67
N VAL A 212 3.50 -2.99 18.66
CA VAL A 212 3.72 -3.47 17.29
C VAL A 212 5.16 -3.95 17.17
N VAL A 213 5.35 -5.26 17.03
CA VAL A 213 6.67 -5.88 16.86
C VAL A 213 6.96 -5.99 15.38
N ASP A 214 7.88 -5.16 14.91
CA ASP A 214 8.22 -5.00 13.50
C ASP A 214 9.23 -6.07 13.07
N LEU A 215 8.80 -6.99 12.19
CA LEU A 215 9.63 -8.08 11.68
C LEU A 215 10.25 -7.77 10.31
N SER A 216 9.89 -6.65 9.67
CA SER A 216 10.10 -6.37 8.24
C SER A 216 11.55 -6.47 7.75
N THR A 217 12.52 -6.05 8.57
CA THR A 217 13.87 -5.79 8.06
C THR A 217 14.81 -6.99 8.06
N VAL A 218 14.46 -8.09 8.75
CA VAL A 218 15.39 -9.22 9.01
C VAL A 218 14.80 -10.57 9.43
N GLY A 219 13.49 -10.68 9.67
CA GLY A 219 12.88 -11.92 10.17
C GLY A 219 12.68 -11.89 11.68
N SER A 220 12.14 -12.99 12.22
CA SER A 220 11.95 -13.12 13.67
C SER A 220 13.29 -13.29 14.38
N PRO A 221 13.59 -12.51 15.43
CA PRO A 221 14.75 -12.79 16.26
C PRO A 221 14.56 -14.13 17.00
N ASN A 222 15.67 -14.79 17.27
CA ASN A 222 15.70 -16.01 18.05
C ASN A 222 15.54 -15.68 19.54
N TRP A 223 14.30 -15.42 19.95
CA TRP A 223 13.96 -15.02 21.31
C TRP A 223 14.45 -16.04 22.33
N LYS A 224 14.25 -17.34 22.06
CA LYS A 224 14.55 -18.43 23.00
C LYS A 224 16.05 -18.59 23.27
N GLU A 225 16.88 -18.57 22.23
CA GLU A 225 18.31 -18.83 22.39
C GLU A 225 19.12 -17.57 22.69
N LYS A 226 18.81 -16.44 22.05
CA LYS A 226 19.64 -15.23 22.20
C LYS A 226 19.21 -14.34 23.36
N ILE A 227 17.90 -14.19 23.59
CA ILE A 227 17.37 -13.26 24.59
C ILE A 227 17.09 -14.02 25.89
N CYS A 228 16.46 -15.19 25.79
CA CYS A 228 16.02 -15.95 26.95
C CYS A 228 17.08 -16.87 27.55
N GLN A 229 18.31 -16.95 27.04
CA GLN A 229 19.36 -17.70 27.75
C GLN A 229 20.17 -16.82 28.69
N VAL A 230 20.21 -15.51 28.45
CA VAL A 230 20.97 -14.57 29.26
C VAL A 230 20.11 -14.10 30.45
N GLU A 231 20.46 -14.55 31.66
CA GLU A 231 19.72 -14.21 32.89
C GLU A 231 19.55 -12.70 33.12
N GLU A 232 20.54 -11.89 32.73
CA GLU A 232 20.47 -10.43 32.82
C GLU A 232 19.36 -9.84 31.93
N TYR A 233 19.17 -10.40 30.73
CA TYR A 233 18.17 -9.95 29.78
C TYR A 233 16.78 -10.49 30.11
N LYS A 234 16.67 -11.72 30.65
CA LYS A 234 15.39 -12.25 31.14
C LYS A 234 14.70 -11.33 32.13
N LYS A 235 15.48 -10.72 33.04
CA LYS A 235 14.94 -9.77 34.04
C LYS A 235 14.49 -8.46 33.41
N SER A 236 15.14 -8.04 32.33
CA SER A 236 14.85 -6.77 31.66
C SER A 236 13.71 -6.90 30.66
N PHE A 237 13.67 -7.95 29.85
CA PHE A 237 12.63 -8.20 28.86
C PHE A 237 12.23 -9.67 28.86
N PRO A 238 11.36 -10.09 29.79
CA PRO A 238 10.97 -11.48 29.88
C PRO A 238 10.07 -11.88 28.71
N ILE A 239 10.29 -13.07 28.14
CA ILE A 239 9.55 -13.55 26.95
C ILE A 239 8.05 -13.67 27.16
N TRP A 240 7.61 -13.84 28.42
CA TRP A 240 6.18 -13.85 28.72
C TRP A 240 5.51 -12.54 28.31
N VAL A 241 6.25 -11.43 28.19
CA VAL A 241 5.71 -10.16 27.67
C VAL A 241 5.10 -10.36 26.30
N LEU A 242 5.62 -11.28 25.49
CA LEU A 242 5.11 -11.63 24.16
C LEU A 242 4.01 -12.70 24.17
N ASP A 243 3.63 -13.23 25.34
CA ASP A 243 2.59 -14.22 25.49
C ASP A 243 1.21 -13.54 25.52
N PRO A 244 0.28 -13.92 24.63
CA PRO A 244 -1.06 -13.34 24.62
C PRO A 244 -1.85 -13.63 25.89
N ASN A 245 -1.43 -14.59 26.72
CA ASN A 245 -2.08 -14.89 28.00
C ASN A 245 -1.42 -14.21 29.20
N ALA A 246 -0.30 -13.51 29.01
CA ALA A 246 0.39 -12.86 30.12
C ALA A 246 -0.49 -11.89 30.90
N HIS A 247 -1.39 -11.16 30.20
CA HIS A 247 -2.34 -10.23 30.79
C HIS A 247 -3.24 -10.84 31.88
N LYS A 248 -3.33 -12.18 31.97
CA LYS A 248 -4.09 -12.88 33.01
C LYS A 248 -3.29 -13.06 34.32
N GLU A 249 -1.98 -12.88 34.28
CA GLU A 249 -1.05 -13.12 35.39
C GLU A 249 -0.46 -11.78 35.86
N VAL A 250 -1.29 -10.95 36.51
CA VAL A 250 -0.94 -9.60 37.00
C VAL A 250 0.39 -9.59 37.78
N ASP A 251 0.63 -10.61 38.61
CA ASP A 251 1.86 -10.75 39.41
C ASP A 251 3.14 -10.79 38.57
N LYS A 252 3.09 -11.35 37.35
CA LYS A 252 4.25 -11.40 36.46
C LYS A 252 4.53 -10.04 35.84
N HIS A 253 3.50 -9.23 35.60
CA HIS A 253 3.66 -7.91 35.01
C HIS A 253 4.53 -7.00 35.85
N GLY A 254 4.40 -7.05 37.19
CA GLY A 254 5.27 -6.29 38.09
C GLY A 254 6.78 -6.51 37.89
N GLN A 255 7.21 -7.60 37.25
CA GLN A 255 8.62 -7.93 37.02
C GLN A 255 9.29 -7.11 35.92
N ILE A 256 8.53 -6.63 34.91
CA ILE A 256 9.11 -5.81 33.83
C ILE A 256 9.26 -4.33 34.24
N PHE A 257 8.47 -3.88 35.21
CA PHE A 257 8.49 -2.52 35.72
C PHE A 257 9.62 -2.33 36.73
N ARG A 258 10.41 -1.28 36.54
CA ARG A 258 11.38 -0.82 37.53
C ARG A 258 10.71 0.10 38.54
N LYS A 259 11.43 0.37 39.63
CA LYS A 259 10.94 1.27 40.70
C LYS A 259 10.60 2.66 40.17
N GLU A 260 11.38 3.16 39.22
CA GLU A 260 11.16 4.43 38.54
C GLU A 260 9.90 4.43 37.67
N ASP A 261 9.57 3.32 37.01
CA ASP A 261 8.37 3.23 36.18
C ASP A 261 7.09 3.31 37.02
N LYS A 262 7.16 2.94 38.30
CA LYS A 262 5.99 2.96 39.20
C LYS A 262 5.65 4.34 39.76
N LYS A 263 6.44 5.37 39.49
CA LYS A 263 6.25 6.71 40.09
C LYS A 263 5.19 7.58 39.41
N ASP A 264 4.77 7.21 38.20
CA ASP A 264 3.97 8.10 37.32
C ASP A 264 2.44 7.85 37.36
N VAL A 265 1.92 7.06 38.30
CA VAL A 265 0.48 6.68 38.37
C VAL A 265 -0.39 7.63 39.20
N GLY A 266 0.17 8.73 39.71
CA GLY A 266 -0.58 9.69 40.53
C GLY A 266 -0.95 9.11 41.91
N GLU A 267 -2.19 9.36 42.36
CA GLU A 267 -2.70 8.90 43.66
C GLU A 267 -3.29 7.48 43.64
N MET A 268 -3.48 6.87 42.45
CA MET A 268 -3.99 5.50 42.34
C MET A 268 -2.95 4.47 42.78
N ASP A 269 -3.42 3.38 43.38
CA ASP A 269 -2.57 2.22 43.63
C ASP A 269 -2.05 1.66 42.30
N TRP A 270 -0.75 1.34 42.26
CA TRP A 270 -0.09 0.90 41.03
C TRP A 270 -0.73 -0.37 40.45
N ASP A 271 -1.14 -1.31 41.30
CA ASP A 271 -1.71 -2.57 40.86
C ASP A 271 -3.14 -2.38 40.31
N GLU A 272 -3.89 -1.42 40.85
CA GLU A 272 -5.20 -1.02 40.34
C GLU A 272 -5.09 -0.33 38.97
N ALA A 273 -4.24 0.70 38.87
CA ALA A 273 -4.03 1.43 37.62
C ALA A 273 -3.52 0.52 36.49
N LEU A 274 -2.56 -0.37 36.81
CA LEU A 274 -2.06 -1.35 35.87
C LEU A 274 -3.14 -2.39 35.51
N GLY A 275 -3.94 -2.84 36.48
CA GLY A 275 -5.00 -3.81 36.27
C GLY A 275 -6.08 -3.34 35.27
N GLU A 276 -6.32 -2.04 35.18
CA GLU A 276 -7.21 -1.46 34.16
C GLU A 276 -6.54 -1.35 32.79
N SER A 277 -5.33 -0.79 32.73
CA SER A 277 -4.64 -0.53 31.46
C SER A 277 -4.25 -1.84 30.76
N ILE A 278 -3.89 -2.87 31.52
CA ILE A 278 -3.38 -4.13 31.00
C ILE A 278 -4.45 -4.97 30.30
N LYS A 279 -5.74 -4.76 30.62
CA LYS A 279 -6.86 -5.39 29.90
C LYS A 279 -6.92 -4.94 28.44
N SER A 280 -6.41 -3.74 28.16
CA SER A 280 -6.35 -3.14 26.83
C SER A 280 -5.00 -3.33 26.14
N PHE A 281 -3.96 -3.74 26.88
CA PHE A 281 -2.65 -4.04 26.31
C PHE A 281 -2.71 -5.20 25.31
N ARG A 282 -2.12 -4.99 24.13
CA ARG A 282 -2.07 -5.97 23.04
C ARG A 282 -0.69 -6.02 22.42
N ILE A 283 -0.44 -7.10 21.70
CA ILE A 283 0.77 -7.28 20.90
C ILE A 283 0.36 -7.72 19.53
N VAL A 284 1.06 -7.20 18.54
CA VAL A 284 0.85 -7.53 17.13
C VAL A 284 2.22 -7.67 16.49
N TYR A 285 2.43 -8.75 15.75
CA TYR A 285 3.59 -8.87 14.89
C TYR A 285 3.25 -8.28 13.52
N LEU A 286 4.11 -7.43 12.98
CA LEU A 286 3.92 -6.84 11.66
C LEU A 286 5.03 -7.32 10.73
N CYS A 287 4.65 -7.84 9.57
CA CYS A 287 5.56 -8.49 8.64
C CYS A 287 5.44 -7.89 7.24
N ALA A 288 6.59 -7.57 6.63
CA ALA A 288 6.71 -7.15 5.23
C ALA A 288 7.01 -8.33 4.28
N PHE A 289 7.37 -9.51 4.81
CA PHE A 289 7.87 -10.60 3.97
C PHE A 289 6.79 -11.20 3.09
N GLY A 290 7.19 -11.45 1.83
CA GLY A 290 6.57 -12.40 0.93
C GLY A 290 6.32 -13.78 1.58
N PRO A 291 5.36 -14.55 1.04
CA PRO A 291 5.02 -15.92 1.49
C PRO A 291 6.22 -16.88 1.63
N ASP A 292 7.19 -16.81 0.71
CA ASP A 292 8.32 -17.73 0.64
C ASP A 292 9.29 -17.53 1.81
N ASN A 293 9.26 -16.32 2.35
CA ASN A 293 10.00 -15.91 3.53
C ASN A 293 9.14 -16.06 4.80
N TYR A 294 7.82 -16.17 4.70
CA TYR A 294 6.95 -16.40 5.83
C TYR A 294 7.26 -17.74 6.50
N GLU A 295 7.28 -18.85 5.75
CA GLU A 295 7.55 -20.16 6.37
C GLU A 295 8.95 -20.22 6.99
N LYS A 296 9.95 -19.71 6.28
CA LYS A 296 11.35 -19.70 6.76
C LYS A 296 11.56 -18.81 7.99
N ASN A 297 10.89 -17.65 8.06
CA ASN A 297 11.16 -16.66 9.10
C ASN A 297 10.17 -16.71 10.27
N VAL A 298 8.99 -17.32 10.09
CA VAL A 298 7.90 -17.34 11.09
C VAL A 298 7.62 -18.75 11.62
N GLN A 299 7.70 -19.82 10.80
CA GLN A 299 7.43 -21.18 11.28
C GLN A 299 8.59 -21.78 12.10
N CYS A 300 9.78 -21.19 12.09
CA CYS A 300 10.84 -21.60 13.02
C CYS A 300 10.43 -21.30 14.47
N GLU A 301 11.01 -22.04 15.43
CA GLU A 301 10.72 -22.12 16.88
C GLU A 301 10.76 -20.79 17.69
N PHE A 302 10.73 -19.65 17.01
CA PHE A 302 11.02 -18.32 17.53
C PHE A 302 9.79 -17.58 18.02
N LEU A 303 8.61 -17.80 17.43
CA LEU A 303 7.35 -17.34 18.02
C LEU A 303 6.85 -18.38 19.04
N PRO A 304 6.22 -17.97 20.16
CA PRO A 304 5.61 -18.91 21.10
C PRO A 304 4.69 -19.88 20.35
N GLN A 305 5.10 -21.15 20.25
CA GLN A 305 4.44 -22.14 19.38
C GLN A 305 2.94 -22.23 19.69
N GLY A 306 2.11 -22.13 18.64
CA GLY A 306 0.66 -22.29 18.72
C GLY A 306 -0.15 -21.11 19.28
N LYS A 307 0.49 -19.97 19.59
CA LYS A 307 -0.18 -18.82 20.21
C LYS A 307 -0.35 -17.61 19.29
N TRP A 308 -0.22 -17.79 17.98
CA TRP A 308 -0.39 -16.69 17.03
C TRP A 308 -1.36 -17.08 15.89
N SER A 309 -1.84 -16.07 15.16
CA SER A 309 -2.63 -16.28 13.95
C SER A 309 -2.28 -15.23 12.91
N ALA A 310 -1.89 -15.70 11.73
CA ALA A 310 -1.67 -14.86 10.58
C ALA A 310 -2.99 -14.25 10.13
N LEU A 311 -2.97 -12.95 9.90
CA LEU A 311 -4.08 -12.15 9.43
C LEU A 311 -3.56 -11.27 8.30
N ARG A 312 -4.02 -11.55 7.08
CA ARG A 312 -3.74 -10.70 5.94
C ARG A 312 -4.54 -9.41 6.07
N VAL A 313 -3.86 -8.27 6.00
CA VAL A 313 -4.56 -6.99 5.93
C VAL A 313 -4.74 -6.64 4.47
N LYS A 314 -5.98 -6.75 4.00
CA LYS A 314 -6.33 -6.39 2.64
C LYS A 314 -6.47 -4.88 2.57
N GLN A 315 -5.69 -4.30 1.67
CA GLN A 315 -5.96 -2.98 1.12
C GLN A 315 -6.86 -3.15 -0.13
N GLU A 316 -7.89 -3.98 0.00
CA GLU A 316 -8.89 -4.10 -1.06
C GLU A 316 -9.80 -2.89 -0.95
N PHE A 317 -9.67 -1.97 -1.88
CA PHE A 317 -10.65 -0.91 -2.02
C PHE A 317 -11.94 -1.52 -2.53
N ASP A 318 -13.06 -1.08 -1.96
CA ASP A 318 -14.38 -1.48 -2.42
C ASP A 318 -14.43 -1.30 -3.95
N SER A 319 -14.63 -2.40 -4.68
CA SER A 319 -14.85 -2.38 -6.11
C SER A 319 -16.24 -2.90 -6.43
N LYS A 320 -16.91 -2.26 -7.39
CA LYS A 320 -18.23 -2.66 -7.85
C LYS A 320 -18.22 -2.72 -9.37
N SER A 321 -18.56 -3.89 -9.90
CA SER A 321 -18.76 -4.04 -11.34
C SER A 321 -20.12 -3.46 -11.74
N ILE A 322 -20.15 -2.68 -12.82
CA ILE A 322 -21.35 -2.02 -13.35
C ILE A 322 -21.40 -2.07 -14.87
N SER A 323 -22.59 -1.92 -15.43
CA SER A 323 -22.75 -1.66 -16.87
C SER A 323 -22.64 -0.17 -17.16
N LEU A 324 -22.16 0.20 -18.35
CA LEU A 324 -22.10 1.60 -18.78
C LEU A 324 -23.49 2.29 -18.73
N LYS A 325 -24.56 1.56 -19.02
CA LYS A 325 -25.95 2.07 -18.97
C LYS A 325 -26.39 2.51 -17.57
N SER A 326 -25.86 1.85 -16.54
CA SER A 326 -26.17 2.13 -15.13
C SER A 326 -25.22 3.14 -14.49
N LEU A 327 -24.27 3.70 -15.27
CA LEU A 327 -23.19 4.51 -14.73
C LEU A 327 -23.71 5.75 -14.00
N ILE A 328 -24.56 6.56 -14.63
CA ILE A 328 -25.04 7.82 -14.04
C ILE A 328 -25.80 7.60 -12.73
N ASP A 329 -26.76 6.68 -12.71
CA ASP A 329 -27.52 6.35 -11.50
C ASP A 329 -26.59 5.84 -10.38
N THR A 330 -25.56 5.08 -10.76
CA THR A 330 -24.57 4.58 -9.80
C THR A 330 -23.68 5.70 -9.26
N LEU A 331 -23.23 6.64 -10.09
CA LEU A 331 -22.43 7.79 -9.65
C LEU A 331 -23.22 8.62 -8.62
N ASP A 332 -24.52 8.82 -8.87
CA ASP A 332 -25.38 9.60 -7.99
C ASP A 332 -25.59 8.92 -6.64
N SER A 333 -25.83 7.61 -6.62
CA SER A 333 -25.89 6.84 -5.36
C SER A 333 -24.55 6.88 -4.59
N ILE A 334 -23.41 6.78 -5.27
CA ILE A 334 -22.10 6.77 -4.60
C ILE A 334 -21.77 8.13 -3.98
N ILE A 335 -21.99 9.20 -4.74
CA ILE A 335 -21.68 10.55 -4.29
C ILE A 335 -22.71 10.98 -3.24
N HIS A 336 -24.00 10.79 -3.49
CA HIS A 336 -25.08 11.33 -2.66
C HIS A 336 -25.57 10.42 -1.52
N GLU A 337 -25.35 9.11 -1.59
CA GLU A 337 -25.76 8.21 -0.50
C GLU A 337 -24.56 7.72 0.31
N LYS A 338 -23.41 7.51 -0.34
CA LYS A 338 -22.20 6.99 0.31
C LYS A 338 -21.14 8.04 0.62
N GLY A 339 -21.20 9.22 0.01
CA GLY A 339 -20.18 10.27 0.14
C GLY A 339 -18.80 9.82 -0.29
N LYS A 340 -18.71 8.90 -1.27
CA LYS A 340 -17.44 8.42 -1.82
C LYS A 340 -17.17 9.03 -3.19
N ILE A 341 -15.90 9.11 -3.57
CA ILE A 341 -15.47 9.56 -4.90
C ILE A 341 -15.42 8.35 -5.84
N PRO A 342 -16.22 8.31 -6.91
CA PRO A 342 -16.16 7.23 -7.86
C PRO A 342 -14.86 7.29 -8.69
N VAL A 343 -14.13 6.17 -8.71
CA VAL A 343 -12.95 5.95 -9.54
C VAL A 343 -13.29 4.86 -10.56
N ILE A 344 -13.52 5.25 -11.80
CA ILE A 344 -13.95 4.36 -12.86
C ILE A 344 -12.73 3.71 -13.52
N SER A 345 -12.68 2.38 -13.46
CA SER A 345 -11.80 1.50 -14.20
C SER A 345 -12.51 1.11 -15.50
N ASP A 346 -12.01 1.64 -16.62
CA ASP A 346 -12.52 1.30 -17.95
C ASP A 346 -11.37 1.20 -18.97
N PRO A 347 -10.84 -0.01 -19.19
CA PRO A 347 -9.80 -0.25 -20.19
C PRO A 347 -10.24 0.03 -21.64
N THR A 348 -11.55 0.13 -21.91
CA THR A 348 -12.10 0.32 -23.26
C THR A 348 -12.23 1.80 -23.66
N GLU A 349 -12.09 2.72 -22.71
CA GLU A 349 -12.30 4.17 -22.89
C GLU A 349 -13.74 4.57 -23.30
N ASN A 350 -14.71 3.65 -23.24
CA ASN A 350 -16.10 3.91 -23.59
C ASN A 350 -16.77 4.89 -22.61
N THR A 351 -16.40 4.83 -21.33
CA THR A 351 -16.83 5.72 -20.25
C THR A 351 -16.48 7.16 -20.54
N ASP A 352 -15.26 7.39 -21.03
CA ASP A 352 -14.76 8.72 -21.35
C ASP A 352 -15.57 9.36 -22.48
N THR A 353 -15.91 8.57 -23.50
CA THR A 353 -16.79 8.98 -24.60
C THR A 353 -18.21 9.24 -24.09
N PHE A 354 -18.75 8.35 -23.26
CA PHE A 354 -20.08 8.49 -22.68
C PHE A 354 -20.22 9.76 -21.82
N LEU A 355 -19.25 10.02 -20.92
CA LEU A 355 -19.26 11.21 -20.06
C LEU A 355 -19.07 12.51 -20.86
N ALA A 356 -18.35 12.49 -21.98
CA ALA A 356 -18.24 13.67 -22.85
C ALA A 356 -19.60 14.14 -23.39
N PHE A 357 -20.59 13.24 -23.53
CA PHE A 357 -21.97 13.60 -23.92
C PHE A 357 -22.85 14.11 -22.76
N GLN A 358 -22.38 14.05 -21.51
CA GLN A 358 -23.17 14.38 -20.30
C GLN A 358 -22.86 15.77 -19.73
N ASN A 359 -22.51 16.75 -20.57
CA ASN A 359 -22.11 18.10 -20.14
C ASN A 359 -21.03 18.11 -19.05
N THR A 360 -20.00 17.26 -19.20
CA THR A 360 -18.91 17.17 -18.23
C THR A 360 -17.74 18.10 -18.54
N ASN A 361 -17.02 18.49 -17.51
CA ASN A 361 -15.76 19.21 -17.60
C ASN A 361 -14.62 18.20 -17.42
N ILE A 362 -13.85 17.91 -18.48
CA ILE A 362 -12.80 16.90 -18.44
C ILE A 362 -11.42 17.54 -18.28
N ILE A 363 -10.67 17.16 -17.25
CA ILE A 363 -9.27 17.51 -17.04
C ILE A 363 -8.40 16.30 -17.43
N GLU A 364 -7.57 16.49 -18.46
CA GLU A 364 -6.58 15.51 -18.92
C GLU A 364 -5.33 15.55 -18.05
N MET A 365 -5.23 14.67 -17.05
CA MET A 365 -4.14 14.73 -16.08
C MET A 365 -2.77 14.44 -16.70
N LYS A 366 -2.73 13.68 -17.79
CA LYS A 366 -1.52 13.44 -18.57
C LYS A 366 -0.86 14.73 -19.06
N SER A 367 -1.66 15.76 -19.39
CA SER A 367 -1.14 17.05 -19.86
C SER A 367 -0.36 17.80 -18.76
N ILE A 368 -0.72 17.61 -17.50
CA ILE A 368 -0.06 18.22 -16.34
C ILE A 368 1.28 17.53 -16.08
N ILE A 369 1.34 16.20 -16.18
CA ILE A 369 2.58 15.43 -16.02
C ILE A 369 3.60 15.78 -17.11
N LEU A 370 3.14 16.06 -18.33
CA LEU A 370 4.00 16.42 -19.46
C LEU A 370 4.53 17.86 -19.40
N ALA A 371 3.99 18.70 -18.51
CA ALA A 371 4.45 20.07 -18.33
C ALA A 371 5.78 20.11 -17.55
N LYS A 372 6.90 19.94 -18.26
CA LYS A 372 8.24 19.79 -17.66
C LYS A 372 8.87 21.10 -17.15
N SER A 373 8.48 22.27 -17.68
CA SER A 373 8.97 23.57 -17.22
C SER A 373 8.07 24.14 -16.13
N SER A 374 8.63 24.97 -15.25
CA SER A 374 7.85 25.68 -14.22
C SER A 374 6.74 26.53 -14.83
N GLU A 375 7.05 27.29 -15.88
CA GLU A 375 6.05 28.09 -16.62
C GLU A 375 4.97 27.22 -17.26
N GLY A 376 5.36 26.04 -17.78
CA GLY A 376 4.41 25.08 -18.35
C GLY A 376 3.48 24.50 -17.29
N LEU A 377 4.02 24.20 -16.10
CA LEU A 377 3.26 23.65 -14.99
C LEU A 377 2.25 24.66 -14.44
N GLU A 378 2.65 25.92 -14.22
CA GLU A 378 1.74 27.00 -13.79
C GLU A 378 0.61 27.20 -14.80
N SER A 379 0.93 27.25 -16.10
CA SER A 379 -0.09 27.35 -17.15
C SER A 379 -1.04 26.14 -17.18
N ALA A 380 -0.53 24.94 -16.95
CA ALA A 380 -1.35 23.72 -16.87
C ALA A 380 -2.24 23.72 -15.62
N GLN A 381 -1.72 24.16 -14.48
CA GLN A 381 -2.47 24.31 -13.23
C GLN A 381 -3.58 25.36 -13.35
N GLU A 382 -3.32 26.49 -13.99
CA GLU A 382 -4.35 27.51 -14.24
C GLU A 382 -5.47 26.99 -15.17
N LYS A 383 -5.13 26.25 -16.22
CA LYS A 383 -6.15 25.61 -17.08
C LYS A 383 -6.98 24.58 -16.32
N MET A 384 -6.36 23.83 -15.42
CA MET A 384 -7.04 22.89 -14.54
C MET A 384 -8.01 23.63 -13.60
N ARG A 385 -7.54 24.72 -12.97
CA ARG A 385 -8.33 25.60 -12.10
C ARG A 385 -9.56 26.14 -12.83
N GLN A 386 -9.38 26.70 -14.03
CA GLN A 386 -10.48 27.23 -14.85
C GLN A 386 -11.54 26.18 -15.17
N LYS A 387 -11.14 24.94 -15.47
CA LYS A 387 -12.08 23.83 -15.72
C LYS A 387 -12.85 23.44 -14.46
N LEU A 388 -12.18 23.38 -13.31
CA LEU A 388 -12.79 23.13 -12.01
C LEU A 388 -13.79 24.24 -11.64
N VAL A 389 -13.39 25.50 -11.75
CA VAL A 389 -14.27 26.66 -11.50
C VAL A 389 -15.46 26.66 -12.45
N GLY A 390 -15.23 26.36 -13.74
CA GLY A 390 -16.31 26.20 -14.71
C GLY A 390 -17.32 25.11 -14.31
N ALA A 391 -16.83 23.97 -13.82
CA ALA A 391 -17.68 22.87 -13.34
C ALA A 391 -18.47 23.25 -12.10
N LEU A 392 -17.83 23.88 -11.11
CA LEU A 392 -18.47 24.38 -9.90
C LEU A 392 -19.54 25.42 -10.22
N LYS A 393 -19.23 26.39 -11.08
CA LYS A 393 -20.20 27.38 -11.54
C LYS A 393 -21.36 26.71 -12.24
N ALA A 394 -21.14 25.78 -13.15
CA ALA A 394 -22.24 25.16 -13.90
C ALA A 394 -23.04 24.13 -13.09
N GLY A 395 -22.51 23.62 -11.97
CA GLY A 395 -23.06 22.45 -11.30
C GLY A 395 -22.84 21.16 -12.12
N ASN A 396 -21.77 21.13 -12.92
CA ASN A 396 -21.45 20.02 -13.81
C ASN A 396 -20.54 18.99 -13.12
N THR A 397 -20.51 17.79 -13.68
CA THR A 397 -19.52 16.78 -13.31
C THR A 397 -18.12 17.17 -13.82
N LEU A 398 -17.14 17.23 -12.92
CA LEU A 398 -15.73 17.31 -13.22
C LEU A 398 -15.13 15.90 -13.30
N VAL A 399 -14.53 15.57 -14.44
CA VAL A 399 -13.87 14.28 -14.69
C VAL A 399 -12.36 14.48 -14.71
N LEU A 400 -11.65 13.82 -13.80
CA LEU A 400 -10.18 13.72 -13.82
C LEU A 400 -9.79 12.48 -14.62
N ARG A 401 -9.36 12.67 -15.87
CA ARG A 401 -8.94 11.58 -16.74
C ARG A 401 -7.46 11.26 -16.52
N LEU A 402 -7.18 10.10 -15.94
CA LEU A 402 -5.84 9.59 -15.69
C LEU A 402 -5.28 8.83 -16.90
N SER A 403 -6.16 8.20 -17.68
CA SER A 403 -5.81 7.25 -18.74
C SER A 403 -4.89 6.15 -18.17
N ASN A 404 -3.65 6.03 -18.67
CA ASN A 404 -2.61 5.13 -18.16
C ASN A 404 -1.58 5.82 -17.24
N SER A 405 -1.83 7.06 -16.84
CA SER A 405 -0.87 7.88 -16.08
C SER A 405 -1.20 7.88 -14.59
N ILE A 406 -0.17 8.01 -13.76
CA ILE A 406 -0.27 8.09 -12.31
C ILE A 406 0.26 9.47 -11.91
N PRO A 407 -0.53 10.55 -12.04
CA PRO A 407 -0.10 11.86 -11.57
C PRO A 407 0.07 11.81 -10.06
N ASP A 408 1.15 12.42 -9.56
CA ASP A 408 1.25 12.72 -8.14
C ASP A 408 0.29 13.88 -7.81
N LEU A 409 -0.94 13.52 -7.46
CA LEU A 409 -1.96 14.50 -7.10
C LEU A 409 -1.60 15.25 -5.81
N GLN A 410 -0.74 14.70 -4.95
CA GLN A 410 -0.27 15.39 -3.75
C GLN A 410 0.59 16.59 -4.13
N ALA A 411 1.45 16.44 -5.13
CA ALA A 411 2.25 17.54 -5.67
C ALA A 411 1.40 18.64 -6.33
N LEU A 412 0.16 18.33 -6.73
CA LEU A 412 -0.78 19.29 -7.33
C LEU A 412 -1.68 19.99 -6.31
N LYS A 413 -1.65 19.58 -5.02
CA LYS A 413 -2.48 20.19 -3.98
C LYS A 413 -2.08 21.64 -3.78
N SER A 414 -3.01 22.53 -4.12
CA SER A 414 -2.88 23.97 -3.94
C SER A 414 -4.25 24.56 -3.71
N ASP A 415 -4.40 25.35 -2.64
CA ASP A 415 -5.64 26.08 -2.35
C ASP A 415 -6.09 27.00 -3.50
N GLN A 416 -5.15 27.41 -4.37
CA GLN A 416 -5.41 28.34 -5.47
C GLN A 416 -5.74 27.63 -6.79
N HIS A 417 -5.22 26.43 -7.03
CA HIS A 417 -5.36 25.75 -8.32
C HIS A 417 -6.14 24.44 -8.24
N PHE A 418 -5.85 23.62 -7.22
CA PHE A 418 -6.46 22.32 -7.03
C PHE A 418 -6.52 21.95 -5.54
N PRO A 419 -7.57 22.41 -4.84
CA PRO A 419 -7.67 22.29 -3.39
C PRO A 419 -7.78 20.83 -2.98
N SER A 420 -7.02 20.42 -1.95
CA SER A 420 -7.08 19.04 -1.43
C SER A 420 -8.45 18.64 -0.90
N VAL A 421 -9.22 19.64 -0.44
CA VAL A 421 -10.56 19.48 0.12
C VAL A 421 -11.55 18.89 -0.90
N LEU A 422 -11.25 18.95 -2.21
CA LEU A 422 -12.04 18.28 -3.23
C LEU A 422 -12.12 16.76 -3.03
N PHE A 423 -11.14 16.18 -2.34
CA PHE A 423 -11.14 14.75 -2.03
C PHE A 423 -11.73 14.41 -0.66
N ASP A 424 -12.20 15.42 0.09
CA ASP A 424 -12.76 15.27 1.43
C ASP A 424 -14.30 15.28 1.36
N CYS A 425 -14.87 14.28 0.69
CA CYS A 425 -16.32 14.10 0.63
C CYS A 425 -16.83 13.54 1.98
N HIS A 426 -17.85 14.19 2.55
CA HIS A 426 -18.54 13.73 3.76
C HIS A 426 -20.05 13.84 3.56
N VAL A 427 -20.81 12.81 3.95
CA VAL A 427 -22.27 12.88 4.00
C VAL A 427 -22.65 13.53 5.33
N GLN A 428 -23.29 14.70 5.28
CA GLN A 428 -23.98 15.25 6.44
C GLN A 428 -25.47 15.00 6.34
N GLU A 429 -26.05 14.44 7.39
CA GLU A 429 -27.50 14.39 7.55
C GLU A 429 -27.96 15.78 8.01
N VAL A 430 -28.51 16.56 7.09
CA VAL A 430 -29.12 17.84 7.42
C VAL A 430 -30.58 17.60 7.77
N GLU A 431 -30.96 17.86 9.02
CA GLU A 431 -32.37 18.01 9.38
C GLU A 431 -32.90 19.30 8.75
N GLU A 432 -33.45 19.20 7.55
CA GLU A 432 -34.17 20.30 6.93
C GLU A 432 -35.49 20.46 7.70
N GLU A 433 -35.54 21.42 8.63
CA GLU A 433 -36.80 21.87 9.23
C GLU A 433 -37.67 22.36 8.07
N ALA A 434 -38.69 21.59 7.71
CA ALA A 434 -39.66 22.00 6.72
C ALA A 434 -40.37 23.24 7.29
N GLU A 435 -39.93 24.44 6.88
CA GLU A 435 -40.73 25.64 7.02
C GLU A 435 -41.99 25.43 6.19
N GLU A 436 -43.02 24.89 6.83
CA GLU A 436 -44.36 24.83 6.29
C GLU A 436 -44.83 26.28 6.15
N GLN A 437 -44.53 26.91 5.02
CA GLN A 437 -45.18 28.15 4.61
C GLN A 437 -46.65 27.82 4.38
N VAL A 438 -47.43 27.84 5.47
CA VAL A 438 -48.88 27.83 5.44
C VAL A 438 -49.31 29.10 4.73
N TYR A 439 -49.41 29.04 3.41
CA TYR A 439 -50.15 30.02 2.65
C TYR A 439 -51.60 29.93 3.12
N GLY A 440 -52.00 30.91 3.94
CA GLY A 440 -53.35 31.06 4.48
C GLY A 440 -54.38 31.29 3.38
N GLY A 441 -54.73 30.22 2.66
CA GLY A 441 -55.88 30.13 1.78
C GLY A 441 -57.04 29.47 2.52
N PHE A 442 -58.00 30.30 2.92
CA PHE A 442 -59.27 29.97 3.57
C PHE A 442 -59.81 28.53 3.34
N GLY A 443 -59.96 27.76 4.43
CA GLY A 443 -61.14 26.89 4.61
C GLY A 443 -61.03 25.37 4.43
N GLY A 444 -59.83 24.77 4.37
CA GLY A 444 -59.67 23.31 4.28
C GLY A 444 -59.35 22.66 5.65
N LYS A 445 -60.13 21.65 6.06
CA LYS A 445 -59.88 20.87 7.29
C LYS A 445 -58.49 20.23 7.25
N ALA A 446 -57.70 20.50 8.29
CA ALA A 446 -56.39 19.90 8.51
C ALA A 446 -56.48 18.37 8.59
N SER A 447 -55.76 17.68 7.70
CA SER A 447 -55.48 16.26 7.85
C SER A 447 -54.17 16.09 8.61
N GLU A 448 -54.24 15.54 9.81
CA GLU A 448 -53.10 15.13 10.60
C GLU A 448 -52.30 14.01 9.90
N ALA A 449 -50.99 13.96 10.19
CA ALA A 449 -50.01 12.92 9.84
C ALA A 449 -49.18 13.11 8.55
N GLY A 450 -48.53 14.26 8.40
CA GLY A 450 -47.31 14.35 7.61
C GLY A 450 -46.11 13.89 8.44
N LYS A 451 -45.61 12.67 8.23
CA LYS A 451 -44.31 12.24 8.79
C LYS A 451 -43.21 13.10 8.16
N ASN A 452 -42.48 13.87 8.95
CA ASN A 452 -41.26 14.56 8.53
C ASN A 452 -40.33 13.55 7.85
N ARG A 453 -40.19 13.67 6.53
CA ARG A 453 -39.30 12.83 5.74
C ARG A 453 -37.95 13.54 5.75
N MET A 454 -37.02 13.08 6.59
CA MET A 454 -35.63 13.54 6.54
C MET A 454 -35.13 13.40 5.10
N LYS A 455 -34.70 14.50 4.49
CA LYS A 455 -34.02 14.47 3.19
C LYS A 455 -32.53 14.45 3.48
N THR A 456 -31.86 13.36 3.14
CA THR A 456 -30.40 13.32 3.12
C THR A 456 -29.94 14.20 1.96
N LYS A 457 -29.48 15.41 2.24
CA LYS A 457 -28.77 16.23 1.26
C LYS A 457 -27.28 15.96 1.46
N VAL A 458 -26.62 15.34 0.49
CA VAL A 458 -25.16 15.44 0.42
C VAL A 458 -24.82 16.87 0.07
N VAL A 459 -24.61 17.63 1.13
CA VAL A 459 -23.76 18.80 1.07
C VAL A 459 -22.37 18.21 0.87
N PHE A 460 -21.69 18.55 -0.23
CA PHE A 460 -20.25 18.65 -0.12
C PHE A 460 -20.04 19.66 0.99
N ASP A 461 -19.93 19.20 2.24
CA ASP A 461 -19.59 20.04 3.36
C ASP A 461 -18.12 20.37 3.18
N VAL A 462 -17.88 21.23 2.20
CA VAL A 462 -16.61 21.88 2.03
C VAL A 462 -16.62 22.96 3.09
N CYS A 463 -16.41 22.48 4.32
CA CYS A 463 -16.32 23.22 5.55
C CYS A 463 -15.53 24.50 5.30
N GLY A 464 -16.28 25.61 5.25
CA GLY A 464 -15.80 26.95 4.90
C GLY A 464 -15.88 27.28 3.41
N LYS A 465 -16.76 28.22 3.02
CA LYS A 465 -16.71 28.91 1.71
C LYS A 465 -15.35 29.59 1.42
N GLU A 466 -14.42 29.57 2.37
CA GLU A 466 -13.12 30.20 2.29
C GLU A 466 -12.25 29.63 1.17
N TRP A 467 -12.21 28.31 0.98
CA TRP A 467 -11.38 27.73 -0.09
C TRP A 467 -11.94 28.10 -1.48
N LEU A 468 -13.26 28.24 -1.65
CA LEU A 468 -13.86 28.72 -2.90
C LEU A 468 -13.36 30.13 -3.21
N ASN A 469 -13.24 31.00 -2.21
CA ASN A 469 -12.71 32.35 -2.39
C ASN A 469 -11.21 32.37 -2.73
N LYS A 470 -10.44 31.35 -2.34
CA LYS A 470 -9.04 31.17 -2.74
C LYS A 470 -8.91 30.61 -4.16
N LEU A 471 -9.85 29.77 -4.57
CA LEU A 471 -9.87 29.14 -5.89
C LEU A 471 -10.39 30.06 -7.00
N PHE A 472 -11.41 30.88 -6.71
CA PHE A 472 -12.03 31.78 -7.66
C PHE A 472 -11.25 33.09 -7.72
N HIS A 473 -10.76 33.44 -8.91
CA HIS A 473 -10.23 34.78 -9.14
C HIS A 473 -11.38 35.79 -9.21
N ASP A 474 -11.06 37.08 -9.17
CA ASP A 474 -12.08 38.13 -9.17
C ASP A 474 -12.91 38.11 -10.47
N GLU A 475 -12.30 37.76 -11.60
CA GLU A 475 -12.97 37.55 -12.89
C GLU A 475 -13.91 36.33 -12.94
N ASP A 476 -13.71 35.35 -12.05
CA ASP A 476 -14.54 34.14 -12.01
C ASP A 476 -15.82 34.35 -11.18
N LYS A 477 -15.80 35.32 -10.27
CA LYS A 477 -16.87 35.56 -9.29
C LYS A 477 -18.13 36.12 -9.97
N GLU A 478 -19.29 35.59 -9.59
CA GLU A 478 -20.58 36.11 -10.04
C GLU A 478 -21.07 37.15 -9.02
N SER A 479 -21.17 38.42 -9.45
CA SER A 479 -21.48 39.54 -8.54
C SER A 479 -20.53 39.65 -7.34
N GLY A 480 -19.25 39.33 -7.54
CA GLY A 480 -18.23 39.37 -6.49
C GLY A 480 -18.23 38.19 -5.52
N MET A 481 -19.06 37.16 -5.75
CA MET A 481 -19.07 35.95 -4.92
C MET A 481 -18.59 34.73 -5.69
N ALA A 482 -17.85 33.85 -5.01
CA ALA A 482 -17.57 32.50 -5.51
C ALA A 482 -18.85 31.65 -5.38
N VAL A 483 -19.35 31.13 -6.50
CA VAL A 483 -20.61 30.38 -6.57
C VAL A 483 -20.32 28.94 -7.00
N SER A 484 -20.70 28.00 -6.15
CA SER A 484 -20.81 26.58 -6.49
C SER A 484 -22.30 26.25 -6.63
N ARG A 485 -22.75 25.84 -7.82
CA ARG A 485 -24.14 25.44 -8.06
C ARG A 485 -24.36 23.99 -7.62
N ASP A 486 -25.60 23.68 -7.25
CA ASP A 486 -26.02 22.31 -6.95
C ASP A 486 -25.77 21.42 -8.19
N GLY A 487 -25.40 20.15 -7.95
CA GLY A 487 -25.15 19.16 -9.01
C GLY A 487 -23.69 18.91 -9.36
N PHE A 488 -22.76 19.74 -8.86
CA PHE A 488 -21.31 19.49 -9.01
C PHE A 488 -20.95 18.10 -8.48
N LYS A 489 -20.19 17.34 -9.28
CA LYS A 489 -19.73 15.97 -8.97
C LYS A 489 -18.26 15.85 -9.34
N LEU A 490 -17.47 15.12 -8.56
CA LEU A 490 -16.09 14.77 -8.89
C LEU A 490 -16.01 13.28 -9.24
N VAL A 491 -15.46 12.97 -10.41
CA VAL A 491 -15.27 11.60 -10.91
C VAL A 491 -13.83 11.45 -11.38
N VAL A 492 -13.22 10.30 -11.12
CA VAL A 492 -11.91 9.93 -11.68
C VAL A 492 -12.10 8.82 -12.70
N THR A 493 -11.49 8.91 -13.88
CA THR A 493 -11.47 7.83 -14.88
C THR A 493 -10.05 7.36 -15.13
N SER A 494 -9.88 6.05 -15.33
CA SER A 494 -8.58 5.41 -15.57
C SER A 494 -8.77 4.17 -16.43
N ASN A 495 -7.77 3.88 -17.28
CA ASN A 495 -7.73 2.65 -18.08
C ASN A 495 -7.09 1.49 -17.30
N LEU A 496 -6.58 1.77 -16.09
CA LEU A 496 -6.01 0.78 -15.19
C LEU A 496 -7.11 -0.16 -14.67
N THR A 497 -6.78 -1.43 -14.49
CA THR A 497 -7.66 -2.42 -13.82
C THR A 497 -7.89 -2.04 -12.35
N PRO A 498 -8.92 -2.57 -11.68
CA PRO A 498 -9.15 -2.30 -10.25
C PRO A 498 -7.94 -2.64 -9.36
N ALA A 499 -7.22 -3.73 -9.66
CA ALA A 499 -6.01 -4.13 -8.95
C ALA A 499 -4.85 -3.14 -9.17
N GLU A 500 -4.70 -2.65 -10.40
CA GLU A 500 -3.72 -1.61 -10.72
C GLU A 500 -4.06 -0.26 -10.11
N ILE A 501 -5.33 0.14 -10.07
CA ILE A 501 -5.77 1.35 -9.35
C ILE A 501 -5.40 1.23 -7.88
N SER A 502 -5.70 0.09 -7.27
CA SER A 502 -5.45 -0.16 -5.85
C SER A 502 -3.97 -0.05 -5.50
N SER A 503 -3.08 -0.60 -6.33
CA SER A 503 -1.63 -0.53 -6.13
C SER A 503 -1.07 0.83 -6.52
N LYS A 504 -1.28 1.25 -7.77
CA LYS A 504 -0.61 2.41 -8.38
C LYS A 504 -1.17 3.76 -7.94
N LEU A 505 -2.45 3.84 -7.60
CA LEU A 505 -3.10 5.11 -7.22
C LEU A 505 -3.26 5.29 -5.71
N SER A 506 -2.84 4.33 -4.89
CA SER A 506 -2.93 4.41 -3.41
C SER A 506 -2.19 5.60 -2.81
N THR A 507 -1.11 6.04 -3.47
CA THR A 507 -0.29 7.18 -3.05
C THR A 507 -0.83 8.51 -3.58
N ALA A 508 -1.44 8.49 -4.77
CA ALA A 508 -1.98 9.68 -5.43
C ALA A 508 -3.37 10.05 -4.89
N LEU A 509 -4.26 9.08 -4.73
CA LEU A 509 -5.65 9.26 -4.31
C LEU A 509 -5.87 8.76 -2.88
N PRO A 510 -6.71 9.44 -2.08
CA PRO A 510 -7.15 8.90 -0.80
C PRO A 510 -8.18 7.79 -1.06
N LEU A 511 -7.74 6.63 -1.52
CA LEU A 511 -8.61 5.56 -2.01
C LEU A 511 -9.59 5.03 -0.93
N SER A 512 -9.33 5.25 0.36
CA SER A 512 -10.31 5.00 1.43
C SER A 512 -11.59 5.85 1.34
N LYS A 513 -11.51 7.02 0.69
CA LYS A 513 -12.63 7.91 0.36
C LYS A 513 -13.21 7.64 -1.03
N CYS A 514 -12.66 6.67 -1.75
CA CYS A 514 -13.07 6.33 -3.11
C CYS A 514 -13.89 5.04 -3.16
N LEU A 515 -14.65 4.87 -4.25
CA LEU A 515 -15.24 3.59 -4.64
C LEU A 515 -14.79 3.27 -6.06
N ILE A 516 -14.15 2.11 -6.27
CA ILE A 516 -13.71 1.70 -7.60
C ILE A 516 -14.90 1.12 -8.37
N LEU A 517 -15.13 1.59 -9.59
CA LEU A 517 -16.18 1.08 -10.48
C LEU A 517 -15.54 0.41 -11.68
N GLU A 518 -15.73 -0.90 -11.81
CA GLU A 518 -15.28 -1.64 -12.99
C GLU A 518 -16.42 -1.66 -14.01
N VAL A 519 -16.24 -0.95 -15.13
CA VAL A 519 -17.24 -0.95 -16.21
C VAL A 519 -17.07 -2.21 -17.05
N LYS A 520 -18.13 -3.02 -17.11
CA LYS A 520 -18.24 -4.17 -18.00
C LYS A 520 -19.12 -3.79 -19.19
N ASP A 521 -18.73 -4.31 -20.35
CA ASP A 521 -19.47 -4.16 -21.61
C ASP A 521 -20.89 -4.75 -21.56
#